data_AF-G9YT73-F1
#
_entry.id   AF-G9YT73-F1
#
_cell.length_a   1.000
_cell.length_b   1.000
_cell.length_c   1.000
_cell.angle_alpha   90.00
_cell.angle_beta   90.00
_cell.angle_gamma   90.00
#
_symmetry.space_group_name_H-M   'P 1'
#
loop_
_entity.id
_entity.type
_entity.pdbx_description
1 polymer ?
#
loop_
_entity_poly.entity_id
_entity_poly.type
_entity_poly.pdbx_seq_one_letter_code
_entity_poly.pdbx_strand_id
1 'polypeptide(L)'
;MNDYMRALHQRFFREPDVSELEEDIENTRQEVRDCLDKMQRRRLMHLVDSQNLLKEEISLASFTAGFKLAWGLSKELEADGLYSFDEEETERVCRRMEQEEGLR
;
A
#
# COMPACT_ATOMS: atom_id res chain seq x y z
N MET A 1 8.65 14.24 -7.56
CA MET A 1 8.04 12.90 -7.74
C MET A 1 6.87 12.65 -6.78
N ASN A 2 6.99 13.06 -5.51
CA ASN A 2 5.95 12.88 -4.49
C ASN A 2 4.64 13.67 -4.76
N ASP A 3 4.73 14.84 -5.40
CA ASP A 3 3.54 15.70 -5.64
C ASP A 3 2.59 15.15 -6.71
N TYR A 4 3.13 14.48 -7.74
CA TYR A 4 2.32 13.90 -8.81
C TYR A 4 1.48 12.71 -8.31
N MET A 5 2.10 11.81 -7.55
CA MET A 5 1.39 10.67 -6.95
C MET A 5 0.33 11.14 -5.96
N ARG A 6 0.64 12.18 -5.17
CA ARG A 6 -0.32 12.80 -4.27
C ARG A 6 -1.52 13.40 -5.01
N ALA A 7 -1.29 14.09 -6.12
CA ALA A 7 -2.35 14.68 -6.95
C ALA A 7 -3.24 13.61 -7.60
N LEU A 8 -2.65 12.51 -8.09
CA LEU A 8 -3.41 11.37 -8.61
C LEU A 8 -4.24 10.70 -7.51
N HIS A 9 -3.64 10.46 -6.34
CA HIS A 9 -4.36 9.91 -5.19
C HIS A 9 -5.55 10.78 -4.84
N GLN A 10 -5.38 12.09 -4.65
CA GLN A 10 -6.49 13.01 -4.35
C GLN A 10 -7.58 13.05 -5.44
N ARG A 11 -7.23 12.79 -6.70
CA ARG A 11 -8.18 12.81 -7.81
C ARG A 11 -9.08 11.57 -7.85
N PHE A 12 -8.55 10.40 -7.48
CA PHE A 12 -9.27 9.12 -7.60
C PHE A 12 -9.71 8.54 -6.27
N PHE A 13 -9.01 8.88 -5.18
CA PHE A 13 -9.39 8.48 -3.84
C PHE A 13 -10.57 9.31 -3.38
N ARG A 14 -11.66 8.61 -3.06
CA ARG A 14 -12.77 9.16 -2.30
C ARG A 14 -12.78 8.44 -0.97
N GLU A 15 -12.63 9.20 0.10
CA GLU A 15 -12.71 8.65 1.45
C GLU A 15 -14.09 7.99 1.62
N PRO A 16 -14.14 6.70 1.97
CA PRO A 16 -15.39 6.04 2.23
C PRO A 16 -16.02 6.63 3.50
N ASP A 17 -17.35 6.74 3.50
CA ASP A 17 -18.06 7.08 4.73
C ASP A 17 -18.00 5.88 5.67
N VAL A 18 -17.19 6.00 6.71
CA VAL A 18 -16.96 4.98 7.74
C VAL A 18 -17.21 5.52 9.15
N SER A 19 -17.93 6.63 9.27
CA SER A 19 -18.10 7.31 10.56
C SER A 19 -18.78 6.44 11.62
N GLU A 20 -19.73 5.58 11.23
CA GLU A 20 -20.35 4.60 12.14
C GLU A 20 -19.32 3.60 12.68
N LEU A 21 -18.43 3.10 11.82
CA LEU A 21 -17.38 2.18 12.22
C LEU A 21 -16.34 2.87 13.12
N GLU A 22 -15.99 4.12 12.82
CA GLU A 22 -15.09 4.91 13.67
C GLU A 22 -15.68 5.14 15.06
N GLU A 23 -16.96 5.47 15.14
CA GLU A 23 -17.70 5.63 16.40
C GLU A 23 -17.74 4.32 17.19
N ASP A 24 -18.07 3.20 16.54
CA ASP A 24 -18.09 1.87 17.16
C ASP A 24 -16.71 1.47 17.72
N ILE A 25 -15.64 1.75 16.98
CA ILE A 25 -14.27 1.48 17.41
C ILE A 25 -13.92 2.31 18.64
N GLU A 26 -14.21 3.60 18.64
CA GLU A 26 -13.88 4.49 19.77
C GLU A 26 -14.72 4.16 21.00
N ASN A 27 -16.02 3.88 20.83
CA ASN A 27 -16.90 3.44 21.92
C ASN A 27 -16.37 2.15 22.56
N THR A 28 -16.08 1.14 21.74
CA THR A 28 -15.52 -0.15 22.21
C THR A 28 -14.17 0.06 22.91
N ARG A 29 -13.31 0.91 22.35
CA ARG A 29 -12.01 1.23 22.92
C ARG A 29 -12.17 1.90 24.30
N GLN A 30 -13.15 2.77 24.46
CA GLN A 30 -13.44 3.44 25.72
C GLN A 30 -13.91 2.45 26.80
N GLU A 31 -14.85 1.58 26.46
CA GLU A 31 -15.37 0.53 27.36
C GLU A 31 -14.26 -0.41 27.84
N VAL A 32 -13.40 -0.85 26.91
CA VAL A 32 -12.26 -1.71 27.24
C VAL A 32 -11.24 -0.96 28.11
N ARG A 33 -10.99 0.33 27.82
CA ARG A 33 -10.07 1.14 28.63
C ARG A 33 -10.54 1.24 30.07
N ASP A 34 -11.84 1.44 30.31
CA ASP A 34 -12.39 1.62 31.65
C ASP A 34 -12.32 0.34 32.49
N CYS A 35 -12.33 -0.84 31.85
CA CYS A 35 -12.21 -2.13 32.52
C CYS A 35 -10.76 -2.59 32.82
N LEU A 36 -9.76 -2.06 32.11
CA LEU A 36 -8.39 -2.56 32.16
C LEU A 36 -7.45 -1.74 33.05
N ASP A 37 -6.47 -2.42 33.66
CA ASP A 37 -5.38 -1.77 34.40
C ASP A 37 -4.33 -1.13 33.48
N LYS A 38 -3.38 -0.37 34.07
CA LYS A 38 -2.35 0.36 33.31
C LYS A 38 -1.46 -0.54 32.44
N MET A 39 -1.09 -1.72 32.92
CA MET A 39 -0.23 -2.66 32.18
C MET A 39 -1.00 -3.33 31.05
N GLN A 40 -2.24 -3.71 31.31
CA GLN A 40 -3.14 -4.27 30.30
C GLN A 40 -3.44 -3.27 29.19
N ARG A 41 -3.74 -2.01 29.54
CA ARG A 41 -3.92 -0.91 28.57
C ARG A 41 -2.69 -0.74 27.65
N ARG A 42 -1.47 -0.79 28.21
CA ARG A 42 -0.24 -0.69 27.40
C ARG A 42 -0.10 -1.84 26.40
N ARG A 43 -0.41 -3.06 26.82
CA ARG A 43 -0.38 -4.24 25.93
C ARG A 43 -1.43 -4.17 24.83
N LEU A 44 -2.65 -3.71 25.17
CA LEU A 44 -3.72 -3.50 24.21
C LEU A 44 -3.32 -2.45 23.16
N MET A 45 -2.76 -1.32 23.58
CA MET A 45 -2.29 -0.30 22.63
C MET A 45 -1.21 -0.87 21.70
N HIS A 46 -0.22 -1.59 22.24
CA HIS A 46 0.78 -2.25 21.40
C HIS A 46 0.18 -3.23 20.38
N LEU A 47 -0.85 -4.00 20.77
CA LEU A 47 -1.55 -4.92 19.86
C LEU A 47 -2.27 -4.15 18.75
N VAL A 48 -3.00 -3.09 19.09
CA VAL A 48 -3.71 -2.24 18.13
C VAL A 48 -2.72 -1.59 17.16
N ASP A 49 -1.62 -1.03 17.66
CA ASP A 49 -0.57 -0.43 16.84
C ASP A 49 0.04 -1.47 15.87
N SER A 50 0.32 -2.69 16.37
CA SER A 50 0.85 -3.77 15.52
C SER A 50 -0.15 -4.21 14.45
N GLN A 51 -1.45 -4.26 14.78
CA GLN A 51 -2.49 -4.58 13.80
C GLN A 51 -2.64 -3.48 12.74
N ASN A 52 -2.56 -2.21 13.14
CA ASN A 52 -2.63 -1.09 12.21
C ASN A 52 -1.46 -1.13 11.22
N LEU A 53 -0.24 -1.33 11.72
CA LEU A 53 0.94 -1.49 10.87
C LEU A 53 0.79 -2.67 9.91
N LEU A 54 0.31 -3.82 10.38
CA LEU A 54 0.05 -4.98 9.51
C LEU A 54 -0.96 -4.66 8.40
N LYS A 55 -2.05 -3.94 8.72
CA LYS A 55 -3.05 -3.52 7.73
C LYS A 55 -2.46 -2.55 6.70
N GLU A 56 -1.61 -1.62 7.13
CA GLU A 56 -0.90 -0.69 6.23
C GLU A 56 0.03 -1.44 5.27
N GLU A 57 0.84 -2.38 5.77
CA GLU A 57 1.73 -3.20 4.94
C GLU A 57 0.95 -4.06 3.92
N ILE A 58 -0.14 -4.70 4.36
CA ILE A 58 -1.00 -5.48 3.46
C ILE A 58 -1.64 -4.57 2.42
N SER A 59 -2.17 -3.42 2.82
CA SER A 59 -2.78 -2.44 1.90
C SER A 59 -1.78 -1.98 0.83
N LEU A 60 -0.55 -1.65 1.23
CA LEU A 60 0.51 -1.24 0.31
C LEU A 60 0.90 -2.37 -0.65
N ALA A 61 1.05 -3.60 -0.15
CA ALA A 61 1.35 -4.77 -0.96
C ALA A 61 0.23 -5.06 -1.98
N SER A 62 -1.02 -5.05 -1.54
CA SER A 62 -2.19 -5.24 -2.41
C SER A 62 -2.32 -4.13 -3.45
N PHE A 63 -2.12 -2.87 -3.06
CA PHE A 63 -2.10 -1.74 -3.99
C PHE A 63 -1.01 -1.90 -5.05
N THR A 64 0.22 -2.23 -4.63
CA THR A 64 1.36 -2.42 -5.55
C THR A 64 1.11 -3.56 -6.53
N ALA A 65 0.58 -4.69 -6.05
CA ALA A 65 0.22 -5.81 -6.90
C ALA A 65 -0.90 -5.45 -7.89
N GLY A 66 -1.95 -4.77 -7.41
CA GLY A 66 -3.06 -4.31 -8.25
C GLY A 66 -2.62 -3.29 -9.31
N PHE A 67 -1.71 -2.37 -8.95
CA PHE A 67 -1.13 -1.41 -9.88
C PHE A 67 -0.30 -2.11 -10.97
N LYS A 68 0.59 -3.05 -10.60
CA LYS A 68 1.37 -3.83 -11.56
C LYS A 68 0.47 -4.60 -12.53
N LEU A 69 -0.61 -5.21 -12.02
CA LEU A 69 -1.59 -5.90 -12.84
C LEU A 69 -2.28 -4.94 -13.83
N ALA A 70 -2.81 -3.81 -13.35
CA ALA A 70 -3.47 -2.82 -14.19
C ALA A 70 -2.53 -2.23 -15.25
N TRP A 71 -1.27 -1.95 -14.87
CA TRP A 71 -0.24 -1.50 -15.80
C TRP A 71 0.04 -2.53 -16.88
N GLY A 72 0.17 -3.80 -16.50
CA GLY A 72 0.39 -4.88 -17.46
C GLY A 72 -0.76 -5.04 -18.45
N LEU A 73 -1.99 -5.07 -17.96
CA LEU A 73 -3.18 -5.09 -18.82
C LEU A 73 -3.22 -3.89 -19.78
N SER A 74 -2.86 -2.70 -19.32
CA SER A 74 -2.79 -1.51 -20.18
C SER A 74 -1.76 -1.68 -21.30
N LYS A 75 -0.62 -2.31 -21.02
CA LYS A 75 0.44 -2.57 -22.01
C LYS A 75 0.04 -3.64 -23.02
N GLU A 76 -0.65 -4.69 -22.58
CA GLU A 76 -1.18 -5.72 -23.48
C GLU A 76 -2.18 -5.14 -24.48
N LEU A 77 -3.06 -4.25 -24.01
CA LEU A 77 -4.03 -3.55 -24.86
C LEU A 77 -3.36 -2.62 -25.87
N GLU A 78 -2.21 -2.03 -25.56
CA GLU A 78 -1.45 -1.17 -26.47
C GLU A 78 -0.65 -1.96 -27.52
N ALA A 79 -0.16 -3.15 -27.17
CA ALA A 79 0.83 -3.90 -27.95
C ALA A 79 0.27 -5.10 -28.74
N ASP A 80 -1.02 -5.43 -28.60
CA ASP A 80 -1.68 -6.59 -29.22
C ASP A 80 -0.95 -7.93 -28.89
N GLY A 81 -0.37 -8.02 -27.70
CA GLY A 81 0.46 -9.14 -27.24
C GLY A 81 0.66 -9.15 -25.72
N LEU A 82 1.09 -10.29 -25.18
CA LEU A 82 1.28 -10.49 -23.73
C LEU A 82 2.40 -9.60 -23.18
N TYR A 83 2.20 -9.03 -21.99
CA TYR A 83 3.16 -8.17 -21.31
C TYR A 83 3.67 -8.84 -20.03
N SER A 84 4.99 -8.87 -19.87
CA SER A 84 5.66 -9.36 -18.66
C SER A 84 6.40 -8.22 -17.98
N PHE A 85 5.90 -7.83 -16.80
CA PHE A 85 6.55 -6.80 -15.98
C PHE A 85 7.97 -7.23 -15.55
N ASP A 86 8.14 -8.51 -15.19
CA ASP A 86 9.42 -9.03 -14.73
C ASP A 86 10.45 -9.03 -15.86
N GLU A 87 10.03 -9.35 -17.09
CA GLU A 87 10.90 -9.29 -18.27
C GLU A 87 11.35 -7.86 -18.57
N GLU A 88 10.41 -6.89 -18.57
CA GLU A 88 10.75 -5.47 -18.77
C GLU A 88 11.71 -4.95 -17.69
N GLU A 89 11.49 -5.28 -16.42
CA GLU A 89 12.40 -4.88 -15.35
C GLU A 89 13.77 -5.56 -15.47
N THR A 90 13.83 -6.85 -15.83
CA THR A 90 15.12 -7.51 -16.09
C THR A 90 15.88 -6.86 -17.24
N GLU A 91 15.23 -6.53 -18.36
CA GLU A 91 15.87 -5.82 -19.46
C GLU A 91 16.37 -4.44 -19.06
N ARG A 92 15.60 -3.70 -18.24
CA ARG A 92 16.00 -2.39 -17.73
C ARG A 92 17.23 -2.49 -16.83
N VAL A 93 17.28 -3.51 -15.97
CA VAL A 93 18.45 -3.76 -15.10
C VAL A 93 19.66 -4.15 -15.95
N CYS A 94 19.53 -5.07 -16.91
CA CYS A 94 20.60 -5.44 -17.83
C CYS A 94 21.14 -4.22 -18.60
N ARG A 95 20.26 -3.42 -19.21
CA ARG A 95 20.67 -2.19 -19.91
C ARG A 95 21.39 -1.19 -19.02
N ARG A 96 20.98 -1.05 -17.76
CA ARG A 96 21.66 -0.16 -16.80
C ARG A 96 23.06 -0.69 -16.47
N MET A 97 23.19 -2.00 -16.24
CA MET A 97 24.49 -2.63 -15.99
C MET A 97 25.44 -2.46 -17.18
N GLU A 98 24.96 -2.68 -18.41
CA GLU A 98 25.75 -2.48 -19.63
C GLU A 98 26.23 -1.02 -19.79
N GLN A 99 25.40 -0.04 -19.42
CA GLN A 99 25.79 1.38 -19.44
C GLN A 99 26.83 1.71 -18.37
N GLU A 100 26.72 1.12 -17.17
CA GLU A 100 27.68 1.30 -16.09
C GLU A 100 29.03 0.61 -16.38
N GLU A 101 29.01 -0.52 -17.08
CA GLU A 101 30.21 -1.22 -17.54
C GLU A 101 30.88 -0.52 -18.75
N GLY A 102 30.10 0.07 -19.65
CA GLY A 102 30.62 0.86 -20.78
C GLY A 102 31.14 2.26 -20.42
N LEU A 103 30.91 2.72 -19.18
CA LEU A 103 31.42 3.98 -18.62
C LEU A 103 32.70 3.81 -17.78
N ARG A 104 33.25 2.59 -17.68
CA ARG A 104 34.54 2.28 -17.05
C ARG A 104 35.64 2.09 -18.08
#